data_AF-A0ABD5U7K8-F1
#
_entry.id   AF-A0ABD5U7K8-F1
#
_cell.length_a   1.000
_cell.length_b   1.000
_cell.length_c   1.000
_cell.angle_alpha   90.00
_cell.angle_beta   90.00
_cell.angle_gamma   90.00
#
_symmetry.space_group_name_H-M   'P 1'
#
loop_
_entity.id
_entity.type
_entity.pdbx_description
1 polymer ?
#
loop_
_entity_poly.entity_id
_entity_poly.type
_entity_poly.pdbx_seq_one_letter_code
_entity_poly.pdbx_strand_id
1 'polypeptide(L)'
;MTLRVVLAVLLTVALVGVSLPAIDRAGVAASDAALDRRADGLATAAENVCLDSAPVAPGTPGARRSVPVTLPERSLARAGVERVRIDAGGVHWRVRGAPPDDRRFDVPVVVDADPLVLRGAGTHRLSLTCERRPDHPDGVAVLRRA
;
A
#
# COMPACT_ATOMS: atom_id res chain seq x y z
N MET A 1 -43.42 -10.94 -31.08
CA MET A 1 -41.98 -10.58 -30.97
C MET A 1 -41.66 -9.78 -29.71
N THR A 2 -42.51 -8.85 -29.29
CA THR A 2 -42.33 -7.97 -28.11
C THR A 2 -42.12 -8.70 -26.77
N LEU A 3 -42.91 -9.74 -26.46
CA LEU A 3 -42.77 -10.48 -25.19
C LEU A 3 -41.38 -11.12 -25.00
N ARG A 4 -40.78 -11.67 -26.06
CA ARG A 4 -39.43 -12.26 -26.00
C ARG A 4 -38.36 -11.21 -25.70
N VAL A 5 -38.50 -10.01 -26.26
CA VAL A 5 -37.57 -8.90 -26.01
C VAL A 5 -37.70 -8.43 -24.56
N VAL A 6 -38.93 -8.26 -24.07
CA VAL A 6 -39.17 -7.86 -22.67
C VAL A 6 -38.62 -8.89 -21.69
N LEU A 7 -38.84 -10.19 -21.96
CA LEU A 7 -38.31 -11.27 -21.12
C LEU A 7 -36.77 -11.28 -21.13
N ALA A 8 -36.15 -11.08 -22.30
CA ALA A 8 -34.70 -11.03 -22.42
C ALA A 8 -34.12 -9.84 -21.63
N VAL A 9 -34.72 -8.66 -21.75
CA VAL A 9 -34.28 -7.45 -21.01
C VAL A 9 -34.41 -7.67 -19.50
N LEU A 10 -35.55 -8.19 -19.02
CA LEU A 10 -35.75 -8.50 -17.61
C LEU A 10 -34.73 -9.52 -17.09
N LEU A 11 -34.47 -10.57 -17.87
CA LEU A 11 -33.47 -11.57 -17.54
C LEU A 11 -32.07 -10.95 -17.47
N THR A 12 -31.68 -10.11 -18.43
CA THR A 12 -30.39 -9.42 -18.40
C THR A 12 -30.26 -8.54 -17.16
N VAL A 13 -31.28 -7.73 -16.83
CA VAL A 13 -31.27 -6.89 -15.63
C VAL A 13 -31.15 -7.73 -14.35
N ALA A 14 -31.86 -8.86 -14.28
CA ALA A 14 -31.76 -9.79 -13.16
C ALA A 14 -30.34 -10.38 -13.02
N LEU A 15 -29.72 -10.82 -14.12
CA LEU A 15 -28.35 -11.33 -14.11
C LEU A 15 -27.33 -10.26 -13.70
N VAL A 16 -27.46 -9.02 -14.21
CA VAL A 16 -26.56 -7.92 -13.83
C VAL A 16 -26.71 -7.60 -12.35
N GLY A 17 -27.94 -7.52 -11.83
CA GLY A 17 -28.20 -7.24 -10.42
C GLY A 17 -27.58 -8.26 -9.47
N VAL A 18 -27.59 -9.54 -9.84
CA VAL A 18 -26.97 -10.62 -9.05
C VAL A 18 -25.44 -10.62 -9.15
N SER A 19 -24.88 -10.16 -10.27
CA SER A 19 -23.43 -10.20 -10.53
C SER A 19 -22.65 -9.05 -9.89
N LEU A 20 -23.26 -7.87 -9.77
CA LEU A 20 -22.60 -6.67 -9.25
C LEU A 20 -21.95 -6.86 -7.85
N PRO A 21 -22.63 -7.45 -6.84
CA PRO A 21 -22.04 -7.65 -5.51
C PRO A 21 -20.83 -8.59 -5.53
N ALA A 22 -20.80 -9.56 -6.44
CA ALA A 22 -19.67 -10.48 -6.57
C ALA A 22 -18.43 -9.76 -7.13
N ILE A 23 -18.63 -8.92 -8.15
CA ILE A 23 -17.56 -8.10 -8.76
C ILE A 23 -16.99 -7.12 -7.73
N ASP A 24 -17.85 -6.46 -6.94
CA ASP A 24 -17.41 -5.53 -5.90
C ASP A 24 -16.53 -6.23 -4.86
N ARG A 25 -16.95 -7.39 -4.33
CA ARG A 25 -16.15 -8.16 -3.35
C ARG A 25 -14.81 -8.62 -3.94
N ALA A 26 -14.81 -9.09 -5.18
CA ALA A 26 -13.57 -9.49 -5.86
C ALA A 26 -12.62 -8.29 -6.04
N GLY A 27 -13.16 -7.12 -6.39
CA GLY A 27 -12.37 -5.90 -6.54
C GLY A 27 -11.78 -5.39 -5.23
N VAL A 28 -12.50 -5.55 -4.11
CA VAL A 28 -12.00 -5.25 -2.76
C VAL A 28 -10.83 -6.18 -2.41
N ALA A 29 -11.04 -7.50 -2.50
CA ALA A 29 -10.01 -8.50 -2.16
C ALA A 29 -8.76 -8.36 -3.02
N ALA A 30 -8.91 -8.09 -4.33
CA ALA A 30 -7.78 -7.90 -5.23
C ALA A 30 -6.96 -6.64 -4.89
N SER A 31 -7.61 -5.56 -4.44
CA SER A 31 -6.94 -4.32 -4.05
C SER A 31 -6.22 -4.47 -2.72
N ASP A 32 -6.85 -5.19 -1.79
CA ASP A 32 -6.31 -5.48 -0.47
C ASP A 32 -5.05 -6.36 -0.58
N ALA A 33 -5.13 -7.49 -1.28
CA ALA A 33 -3.97 -8.35 -1.56
C ALA A 33 -2.85 -7.67 -2.37
N ALA A 34 -3.17 -6.59 -3.10
CA ALA A 34 -2.17 -5.79 -3.81
C ALA A 34 -1.51 -4.74 -2.89
N LEU A 35 -2.18 -4.28 -1.84
CA LEU A 35 -1.58 -3.41 -0.82
C LEU A 35 -0.76 -4.22 0.16
N ASP A 36 -1.25 -5.38 0.59
CA ASP A 36 -0.55 -6.31 1.48
C ASP A 36 0.84 -6.67 0.93
N ARG A 37 0.93 -7.13 -0.33
CA ARG A 37 2.21 -7.43 -0.99
C ARG A 37 3.15 -6.22 -1.13
N ARG A 38 2.62 -5.00 -1.21
CA ARG A 38 3.43 -3.78 -1.29
C ARG A 38 3.92 -3.35 0.09
N ALA A 39 3.10 -3.54 1.11
CA ALA A 39 3.46 -3.31 2.49
C ALA A 39 4.56 -4.30 2.91
N ASP A 40 4.44 -5.58 2.53
CA ASP A 40 5.51 -6.59 2.64
C ASP A 40 6.79 -6.13 1.97
N GLY A 41 6.72 -5.75 0.69
CA GLY A 41 7.89 -5.29 -0.05
C GLY A 41 8.57 -4.08 0.59
N LEU A 42 7.80 -3.17 1.23
CA LEU A 42 8.35 -2.04 1.95
C LEU A 42 9.00 -2.47 3.27
N ALA A 43 8.38 -3.39 4.02
CA ALA A 43 8.94 -3.94 5.25
C ALA A 43 10.26 -4.66 4.99
N THR A 44 10.29 -5.54 3.99
CA THR A 44 11.52 -6.22 3.54
C THR A 44 12.57 -5.23 3.03
N ALA A 45 12.18 -4.14 2.36
CA ALA A 45 13.14 -3.12 1.94
C ALA A 45 13.73 -2.33 3.12
N ALA A 46 12.92 -2.08 4.17
CA ALA A 46 13.37 -1.43 5.40
C ALA A 46 14.31 -2.34 6.21
N GLU A 47 14.06 -3.64 6.23
CA GLU A 47 14.99 -4.61 6.85
C GLU A 47 16.32 -4.66 6.08
N ASN A 48 16.25 -4.80 4.76
CA ASN A 48 17.45 -4.96 3.94
C ASN A 48 18.31 -3.71 3.84
N VAL A 49 17.76 -2.49 4.00
CA VAL A 49 18.58 -1.27 3.82
C VAL A 49 19.72 -1.18 4.84
N CYS A 50 19.53 -1.67 6.06
CA CYS A 50 20.60 -1.69 7.07
C CYS A 50 21.47 -2.95 7.00
N LEU A 51 20.97 -4.04 6.43
CA LEU A 51 21.80 -5.22 6.14
C LEU A 51 22.76 -4.98 4.98
N ASP A 52 22.30 -4.30 3.93
CA ASP A 52 23.05 -4.09 2.69
C ASP A 52 23.95 -2.85 2.72
N SER A 53 23.74 -1.93 3.68
CA SER A 53 24.43 -0.63 3.72
C SER A 53 24.98 -0.30 5.10
N ALA A 54 26.19 0.27 5.13
CA ALA A 54 26.77 0.78 6.36
C ALA A 54 25.96 1.98 6.90
N PRO A 55 25.62 2.01 8.21
CA PRO A 55 24.91 3.14 8.81
C PRO A 55 25.74 4.43 8.71
N VAL A 56 25.12 5.51 8.20
CA VAL A 56 25.75 6.83 8.11
C VAL A 56 25.28 7.77 9.22
N ALA A 57 26.06 8.78 9.57
CA ALA A 57 25.60 9.78 10.52
C ALA A 57 24.35 10.54 9.99
N PRO A 58 23.42 10.96 10.84
CA PRO A 58 22.21 11.68 10.41
C PRO A 58 22.56 12.91 9.56
N GLY A 59 21.82 13.12 8.48
CA GLY A 59 22.05 14.24 7.54
C GLY A 59 23.28 14.07 6.63
N THR A 60 24.02 12.97 6.75
CA THR A 60 25.12 12.64 5.83
C THR A 60 24.55 11.92 4.59
N PRO A 61 24.98 12.27 3.37
CA PRO A 61 24.62 11.51 2.18
C PRO A 61 25.13 10.07 2.31
N GLY A 62 24.20 9.12 2.43
CA GLY A 62 24.48 7.69 2.51
C GLY A 62 23.83 6.90 1.39
N ALA A 63 23.95 5.58 1.45
CA ALA A 63 23.25 4.68 0.54
C ALA A 63 21.73 4.90 0.65
N ARG A 64 21.11 5.26 -0.48
CA ARG A 64 19.67 5.53 -0.56
C ARG A 64 19.01 4.52 -1.49
N ARG A 65 18.02 3.81 -0.97
CA ARG A 65 17.19 2.91 -1.77
C ARG A 65 15.86 3.59 -2.10
N SER A 66 15.57 3.77 -3.38
CA SER A 66 14.28 4.29 -3.81
C SER A 66 13.29 3.14 -4.00
N VAL A 67 12.19 3.17 -3.26
CA VAL A 67 11.11 2.17 -3.32
C VAL A 67 9.87 2.81 -3.93
N PRO A 68 9.43 2.38 -5.13
CA PRO A 68 8.18 2.84 -5.71
C PRO A 68 7.00 2.15 -5.04
N VAL A 69 6.14 2.91 -4.38
CA VAL A 69 4.88 2.44 -3.81
C VAL A 69 3.74 2.87 -4.72
N THR A 70 3.14 1.91 -5.42
CA THR A 70 2.00 2.21 -6.32
C THR A 70 0.70 1.96 -5.60
N LEU A 71 -0.15 2.98 -5.48
CA LEU A 71 -1.50 2.85 -4.98
C LEU A 71 -2.45 2.52 -6.13
N PRO A 72 -3.24 1.44 -6.04
CA PRO A 72 -4.11 1.01 -7.12
C PRO A 72 -5.19 2.05 -7.40
N GLU A 73 -5.39 2.34 -8.68
CA GLU A 73 -6.51 3.17 -9.15
C GLU A 73 -7.81 2.38 -9.09
N ARG A 74 -8.90 3.10 -8.80
CA ARG A 74 -10.24 2.52 -8.85
C ARG A 74 -10.57 2.16 -10.30
N SER A 75 -11.01 0.92 -10.51
CA SER A 75 -11.49 0.44 -11.81
C SER A 75 -12.67 -0.52 -11.61
N LEU A 76 -13.28 -1.00 -12.69
CA LEU A 76 -14.34 -2.01 -12.63
C LEU A 76 -13.91 -3.29 -11.88
N ALA A 77 -12.62 -3.62 -11.91
CA ALA A 77 -12.07 -4.81 -11.28
C ALA A 77 -11.28 -4.53 -9.99
N ARG A 78 -11.18 -3.27 -9.54
CA ARG A 78 -10.41 -2.89 -8.34
C ARG A 78 -11.12 -1.82 -7.54
N ALA A 79 -11.31 -2.08 -6.25
CA ALA A 79 -11.76 -1.08 -5.31
C ALA A 79 -10.75 0.06 -5.16
N GLY A 80 -11.25 1.27 -4.90
CA GLY A 80 -10.38 2.41 -4.64
C GLY A 80 -9.76 2.33 -3.24
N VAL A 81 -8.52 2.80 -3.13
CA VAL A 81 -7.85 2.98 -1.83
C VAL A 81 -8.30 4.29 -1.22
N GLU A 82 -8.74 4.26 0.03
CA GLU A 82 -9.15 5.46 0.76
C GLU A 82 -7.97 6.16 1.40
N ARG A 83 -7.05 5.37 1.99
CA ARG A 83 -5.91 5.89 2.71
C ARG A 83 -4.82 4.83 2.83
N VAL A 84 -3.57 5.27 2.69
CA VAL A 84 -2.39 4.54 3.17
C VAL A 84 -1.61 5.47 4.10
N ARG A 85 -1.21 4.96 5.26
CA ARG A 85 -0.50 5.67 6.32
C ARG A 85 0.69 4.83 6.74
N ILE A 86 1.86 5.44 6.83
CA ILE A 86 3.09 4.76 7.24
C ILE A 86 3.62 5.47 8.48
N ASP A 87 3.89 4.71 9.54
CA ASP A 87 4.47 5.18 10.79
C ASP A 87 5.65 4.30 11.21
N ALA A 88 6.26 4.58 12.35
CA ALA A 88 7.36 3.77 12.89
C ALA A 88 6.95 2.30 13.18
N GLY A 89 5.66 2.03 13.40
CA GLY A 89 5.15 0.70 13.70
C GLY A 89 4.80 -0.11 12.46
N GLY A 90 4.59 0.52 11.30
CA GLY A 90 4.23 -0.19 10.08
C GLY A 90 3.50 0.64 9.02
N VAL A 91 2.94 -0.10 8.07
CA VAL A 91 2.09 0.39 6.98
C VAL A 91 0.65 0.02 7.30
N HIS A 92 -0.24 1.01 7.28
CA HIS A 92 -1.66 0.88 7.57
C HIS A 92 -2.44 1.31 6.33
N TRP A 93 -3.42 0.53 5.89
CA TRP A 93 -4.23 0.89 4.74
C TRP A 93 -5.71 0.62 4.95
N ARG A 94 -6.51 1.28 4.11
CA ARG A 94 -7.95 1.06 4.02
C ARG A 94 -8.38 1.06 2.57
N VAL A 95 -8.90 -0.08 2.13
CA VAL A 95 -9.62 -0.23 0.86
C VAL A 95 -11.09 0.12 1.09
N ARG A 96 -11.70 0.83 0.15
CA ARG A 96 -13.13 1.13 0.23
C ARG A 96 -13.94 -0.17 0.25
N GLY A 97 -14.76 -0.35 1.27
CA GLY A 97 -15.57 -1.57 1.45
C GLY A 97 -14.88 -2.72 2.17
N ALA A 98 -13.64 -2.52 2.65
CA ALA A 98 -12.93 -3.43 3.54
C ALA A 98 -12.73 -2.81 4.94
N PRO A 99 -12.54 -3.66 5.98
CA PRO A 99 -11.90 -3.24 7.22
C PRO A 99 -10.50 -2.64 6.97
N PRO A 100 -9.99 -1.79 7.88
CA PRO A 100 -8.59 -1.40 7.85
C PRO A 100 -7.70 -2.62 8.11
N ASP A 101 -6.52 -2.61 7.49
CA ASP A 101 -5.51 -3.66 7.64
C ASP A 101 -4.12 -3.02 7.79
N ASP A 102 -3.18 -3.79 8.34
CA ASP A 102 -1.84 -3.33 8.66
C ASP A 102 -0.75 -4.37 8.42
N ARG A 103 0.46 -3.86 8.18
CA ARG A 103 1.69 -4.64 8.14
C ARG A 103 2.74 -3.95 8.97
N ARG A 104 3.28 -4.67 9.95
CA ARG A 104 4.30 -4.17 10.85
C ARG A 104 5.69 -4.21 10.23
N PHE A 105 6.56 -3.34 10.73
CA PHE A 105 7.99 -3.45 10.49
C PHE A 105 8.62 -4.29 11.60
N ASP A 106 9.47 -5.24 11.22
CA ASP A 106 10.22 -6.08 12.15
C ASP A 106 11.54 -5.43 12.59
N VAL A 107 11.93 -4.34 11.92
CA VAL A 107 13.08 -3.52 12.25
C VAL A 107 12.66 -2.13 12.73
N PRO A 108 13.49 -1.44 13.54
CA PRO A 108 13.29 -0.05 13.86
C PRO A 108 13.26 0.83 12.61
N VAL A 109 12.12 1.49 12.39
CA VAL A 109 11.92 2.44 11.29
C VAL A 109 11.63 3.82 11.86
N VAL A 110 12.31 4.84 11.35
CA VAL A 110 11.97 6.24 11.59
C VAL A 110 11.35 6.81 10.34
N VAL A 111 10.13 7.30 10.45
CA VAL A 111 9.44 8.00 9.38
C VAL A 111 9.67 9.50 9.58
N ASP A 112 10.31 10.16 8.61
CA ASP A 112 10.66 11.58 8.74
C ASP A 112 9.43 12.49 8.89
N ALA A 113 8.37 12.16 8.16
CA ALA A 113 7.08 12.81 8.26
C ALA A 113 6.11 11.83 8.92
N ASP A 114 6.19 11.65 10.24
CA ASP A 114 5.37 10.67 10.97
C ASP A 114 3.99 11.26 11.37
N PRO A 115 2.85 10.74 10.88
CA PRO A 115 2.73 9.63 9.92
C PRO A 115 2.76 10.10 8.46
N LEU A 116 3.40 9.31 7.60
CA LEU A 116 3.49 9.60 6.18
C LEU A 116 2.20 9.13 5.51
N VAL A 117 1.37 10.08 5.08
CA VAL A 117 0.08 9.78 4.45
C VAL A 117 0.20 9.86 2.94
N LEU A 118 -0.02 8.74 2.27
CA LEU A 118 -0.12 8.68 0.81
C LEU A 118 -1.59 8.84 0.42
N ARG A 119 -1.89 9.93 -0.31
CA ARG A 119 -3.23 10.24 -0.81
C ARG A 119 -3.24 10.14 -2.33
N GLY A 120 -4.37 9.68 -2.86
CA GLY A 120 -4.57 9.53 -4.29
C GLY A 120 -3.90 8.28 -4.85
N ALA A 121 -4.52 7.72 -5.87
CA ALA A 121 -3.95 6.60 -6.60
C ALA A 121 -2.74 7.05 -7.43
N GLY A 122 -1.90 6.09 -7.85
CA GLY A 122 -0.68 6.35 -8.60
C GLY A 122 0.60 5.96 -7.86
N THR A 123 1.75 6.25 -8.46
CA THR A 123 3.07 5.87 -7.95
C THR A 123 3.66 6.95 -7.06
N HIS A 124 3.92 6.61 -5.80
CA HIS A 124 4.63 7.43 -4.83
C HIS A 124 6.05 6.89 -4.67
N ARG A 125 7.05 7.75 -4.72
CA ARG A 125 8.44 7.33 -4.46
C ARG A 125 8.78 7.58 -3.00
N LEU A 126 9.24 6.52 -2.35
CA LEU A 126 9.79 6.58 -1.01
C LEU A 126 11.29 6.34 -1.10
N SER A 127 12.07 6.99 -0.25
CA SER A 127 13.49 6.73 -0.10
C SER A 127 13.77 6.19 1.29
N LEU A 128 14.49 5.09 1.33
CA LEU A 128 15.02 4.46 2.54
C LEU A 128 16.51 4.76 2.64
N THR A 129 17.00 5.01 3.84
CA THR A 129 18.43 5.20 4.14
C THR A 129 18.71 4.61 5.52
N CYS A 130 19.85 3.94 5.70
CA CYS A 130 20.25 3.48 7.02
C CYS A 130 21.05 4.57 7.74
N GLU A 131 20.51 5.12 8.84
CA GLU A 131 21.18 6.14 9.65
C GLU A 131 21.59 5.56 11.01
N ARG A 132 22.80 5.88 11.46
CA ARG A 132 23.28 5.56 12.81
C ARG A 132 22.64 6.51 13.81
N ARG A 133 21.96 5.98 14.82
CA ARG A 133 21.35 6.75 15.92
C ARG A 133 22.00 6.38 17.25
N PRO A 134 21.98 7.26 18.25
CA PRO A 134 22.52 6.96 19.58
C PRO A 134 21.85 5.74 20.21
N ASP A 135 20.53 5.61 20.00
CA ASP A 135 19.70 4.56 20.59
C ASP A 135 19.83 3.22 19.87
N HIS A 136 20.40 3.20 18.66
CA HIS A 136 20.50 2.02 17.78
C HIS A 136 21.85 2.04 17.05
N PRO A 137 22.91 1.44 17.65
CA PRO A 137 24.25 1.44 17.08
C PRO A 137 24.34 0.66 15.75
N ASP A 138 23.47 -0.33 15.57
CA ASP A 138 23.36 -1.16 14.36
C ASP A 138 22.69 -0.42 13.18
N GLY A 139 22.18 0.79 13.42
CA GLY A 139 21.51 1.61 12.42
C GLY A 139 19.98 1.48 12.46
N VAL A 140 19.32 2.50 11.92
CA VAL A 140 17.85 2.62 11.84
C VAL A 140 17.47 2.94 10.41
N ALA A 141 16.44 2.27 9.89
CA ALA A 141 15.93 2.58 8.57
C ALA A 141 15.11 3.88 8.62
N VAL A 142 15.55 4.90 7.89
CA VAL A 142 14.85 6.17 7.79
C VAL A 142 14.07 6.23 6.49
N LEU A 143 12.74 6.37 6.60
CA LEU A 143 11.81 6.46 5.49
C LEU A 143 11.43 7.91 5.23
N ARG A 144 11.64 8.35 3.98
CA ARG A 144 11.29 9.71 3.51
C ARG A 144 10.50 9.63 2.21
N ARG A 145 9.69 10.64 1.92
CA ARG A 145 9.12 10.83 0.59
C ARG A 145 10.20 11.44 -0.32
N ALA A 146 10.37 10.89 -1.52
CA ALA A 146 11.31 11.39 -2.53
C ALA A 146 10.68 12.49 -3.41
#